data_AF-A0A2V7P6J6-F1
#
_entry.id   AF-A0A2V7P6J6-F1
#
_cell.length_a   1.000
_cell.length_b   1.000
_cell.length_c   1.000
_cell.angle_alpha   90.00
_cell.angle_beta   90.00
_cell.angle_gamma   90.00
#
_symmetry.space_group_name_H-M   'P 1'
#
loop_
_entity.id
_entity.type
_entity.pdbx_description
1 polymer ?
#
loop_
_entity_poly.entity_id
_entity_poly.type
_entity_poly.pdbx_seq_one_letter_code
_entity_poly.pdbx_strand_id
1 'polypeptide(L)'
;MINILAAEGIRRVGDAEAVKIFVGGLPQHPEPPLHYQIVYSLEGALDYYTTPSWVLRDGKPARVDALSELEQVAFPPPVGVLEAFHTAGGISTLPWTYEGRVRTMEYKTLRYPGHA
;
A
#
# COMPACT_ATOMS: atom_id res chain seq x y z
N MET A 1 4.87 11.13 4.45
CA MET A 1 6.22 10.53 4.62
C MET A 1 6.56 9.59 3.45
N ILE A 2 5.76 8.56 3.16
CA ILE A 2 6.09 7.58 2.11
C ILE A 2 6.33 8.18 0.72
N ASN A 3 5.59 9.22 0.33
CA ASN A 3 5.77 9.86 -0.97
C ASN A 3 7.16 10.51 -1.13
N ILE A 4 7.69 11.07 -0.04
CA ILE A 4 9.02 11.67 0.00
C ILE A 4 10.08 10.58 -0.13
N LEU A 5 9.92 9.46 0.59
CA LEU A 5 10.83 8.32 0.52
C LEU A 5 10.84 7.67 -0.87
N ALA A 6 9.67 7.50 -1.47
CA ALA A 6 9.53 6.97 -2.82
C ALA A 6 10.21 7.89 -3.85
N ALA A 7 9.92 9.20 -3.79
CA ALA A 7 10.52 10.18 -4.70
C ALA A 7 12.05 10.24 -4.57
N GLU A 8 12.58 10.23 -3.34
CA GLU A 8 14.02 10.20 -3.10
C GLU A 8 14.66 8.88 -3.57
N GLY A 9 13.97 7.75 -3.36
CA GLY A 9 14.40 6.45 -3.87
C GLY A 9 14.53 6.44 -5.40
N ILE A 10 13.49 6.92 -6.10
CA ILE A 10 13.50 7.06 -7.56
C ILE A 10 14.67 7.94 -8.00
N ARG A 11 14.87 9.10 -7.34
CA ARG A 11 15.96 10.03 -7.68
C ARG A 11 17.34 9.39 -7.55
N ARG A 12 17.57 8.54 -6.54
CA ARG A 12 18.86 7.89 -6.30
C ARG A 12 19.13 6.70 -7.23
N VAL A 13 18.09 5.93 -7.55
CA VAL A 13 18.19 4.79 -8.47
C VAL A 13 18.31 5.25 -9.93
N GLY A 14 17.69 6.38 -10.28
CA GLY A 14 17.63 6.88 -11.65
C GLY A 14 16.48 6.25 -12.42
N ASP A 15 16.75 5.14 -13.11
CA ASP A 15 15.80 4.45 -13.98
C ASP A 15 15.00 3.38 -13.22
N ALA A 16 14.18 3.84 -12.27
CA ALA A 16 13.32 2.95 -11.50
C ALA A 16 12.18 2.37 -12.37
N GLU A 17 12.24 1.07 -12.68
CA GLU A 17 11.16 0.40 -13.42
C GLU A 17 9.89 0.24 -12.58
N ALA A 18 10.05 -0.09 -11.30
CA ALA A 18 8.94 -0.36 -10.39
C ALA A 18 9.15 0.25 -9.00
N VAL A 19 8.05 0.74 -8.40
CA VAL A 19 8.00 1.29 -7.04
C VAL A 19 6.83 0.66 -6.30
N LYS A 20 7.13 -0.27 -5.39
CA LYS A 20 6.12 -0.92 -4.55
C LYS A 20 6.23 -0.44 -3.11
N ILE A 21 5.14 0.08 -2.56
CA ILE A 21 5.09 0.64 -1.22
C ILE A 21 4.14 -0.19 -0.38
N PHE A 22 4.68 -0.80 0.68
CA PHE A 22 3.93 -1.58 1.65
C PHE A 22 3.94 -0.85 2.99
N VAL A 23 2.78 -0.58 3.57
CA VAL A 23 2.65 0.14 4.85
C VAL A 23 1.62 -0.51 5.76
N GLY A 24 1.86 -0.50 7.07
CA GLY A 24 0.88 -0.99 8.03
C GLY A 24 1.11 -0.38 9.40
N GLY A 25 0.02 0.07 10.04
CA GLY A 25 -0.03 0.20 11.49
C GLY A 25 -0.60 -1.09 12.05
N LEU A 26 0.23 -1.87 12.74
CA LEU A 26 -0.11 -3.21 13.22
C LEU A 26 -0.10 -3.23 14.75
N PRO A 27 -1.07 -3.89 15.40
CA PRO A 27 -0.99 -4.10 16.83
C PRO A 27 0.22 -4.99 17.17
N GLN A 28 0.92 -4.65 18.25
CA GLN A 28 2.00 -5.50 18.78
C GLN A 28 1.45 -6.79 19.41
N HIS A 29 0.21 -6.76 19.86
CA HIS A 29 -0.54 -7.90 20.41
C HIS A 29 -1.84 -8.06 19.62
N PRO A 30 -1.82 -8.74 18.45
CA PRO A 30 -3.01 -8.91 17.62
C PRO A 30 -4.05 -9.83 18.27
N GLU A 31 -5.29 -9.36 18.38
CA GLU A 31 -6.40 -10.14 18.94
C GLU A 31 -7.47 -10.44 17.88
N PRO A 32 -8.07 -11.66 17.89
CA PRO A 32 -9.16 -11.99 16.98
C PRO A 32 -10.40 -11.11 17.22
N PRO A 33 -11.29 -10.95 16.21
CA PRO A 33 -11.32 -11.68 14.96
C PRO A 33 -10.50 -11.05 13.82
N LEU A 34 -10.22 -9.74 13.89
CA LEU A 34 -9.56 -9.01 12.79
C LEU A 34 -8.07 -8.80 12.99
N HIS A 35 -7.53 -9.11 14.17
CA HIS A 35 -6.12 -8.87 14.49
C HIS A 35 -5.72 -7.40 14.24
N TYR A 36 -6.66 -6.48 14.50
CA TYR A 36 -6.56 -5.05 14.19
C TYR A 36 -6.91 -4.19 15.40
N GLN A 37 -6.20 -3.07 15.56
CA GLN A 37 -6.49 -2.07 16.58
C GLN A 37 -6.93 -0.76 15.92
N ILE A 38 -8.06 -0.22 16.38
CA ILE A 38 -8.57 1.07 15.92
C ILE A 38 -7.68 2.17 16.51
N VAL A 39 -6.93 2.86 15.66
CA VAL A 39 -6.01 3.94 16.04
C VAL A 39 -6.37 5.30 15.44
N TYR A 40 -7.44 5.36 14.62
CA TYR A 40 -8.02 6.57 14.05
C TYR A 40 -9.50 6.31 13.67
N SER A 41 -10.15 7.27 13.01
CA SER A 41 -11.56 7.16 12.58
C SER A 41 -11.81 5.89 11.76
N LEU A 42 -12.78 5.09 12.21
CA LEU A 42 -13.21 3.89 11.51
C LEU A 42 -13.84 4.24 10.15
N GLU A 43 -14.57 5.35 10.06
CA GLU A 43 -15.13 5.84 8.79
C GLU A 43 -14.03 6.10 7.77
N GLY A 44 -12.92 6.75 8.18
CA GLY A 44 -11.78 6.95 7.29
C GLY A 44 -11.09 5.65 6.88
N ALA A 45 -11.02 4.67 7.79
CA ALA A 45 -10.49 3.34 7.45
C ALA A 45 -11.37 2.64 6.40
N LEU A 46 -12.69 2.72 6.54
CA LEU A 46 -13.65 2.14 5.60
C LEU A 46 -13.63 2.84 4.24
N ASP A 47 -13.45 4.17 4.21
CA ASP A 47 -13.27 4.91 2.96
C ASP A 47 -12.07 4.39 2.16
N TYR A 48 -10.95 4.12 2.82
CA TYR A 48 -9.77 3.52 2.16
C TYR A 48 -10.01 2.12 1.60
N TYR A 49 -10.96 1.37 2.18
CA TYR A 49 -11.32 0.00 1.77
C TYR A 49 -12.46 -0.05 0.74
N THR A 50 -13.09 1.08 0.43
CA THR A 50 -14.23 1.15 -0.50
C THR A 50 -13.98 2.06 -1.70
N THR A 51 -13.02 2.98 -1.58
CA THR A 51 -12.59 3.84 -2.68
C THR A 51 -11.53 3.15 -3.54
N PRO A 52 -11.68 3.12 -4.89
CA PRO A 52 -10.65 2.58 -5.78
C PRO A 52 -9.28 3.23 -5.58
N SER A 53 -8.22 2.42 -5.58
CA SER A 53 -6.84 2.90 -5.44
C SER A 53 -6.25 3.30 -6.78
N TRP A 54 -5.43 4.35 -6.78
CA TRP A 54 -4.63 4.72 -7.95
C TRP A 54 -3.31 3.96 -7.95
N VAL A 55 -2.87 3.54 -9.13
CA VAL A 55 -1.60 2.84 -9.39
C VAL A 55 -0.98 3.33 -10.69
N LEU A 56 0.28 2.99 -10.96
CA LEU A 56 0.82 2.97 -12.32
C LEU A 56 0.84 1.54 -12.86
N ARG A 57 0.29 1.36 -14.06
CA ARG A 57 0.34 0.13 -14.86
C ARG A 57 0.88 0.51 -16.23
N ASP A 58 1.96 -0.14 -16.65
CA ASP A 58 2.65 0.14 -17.92
C ASP A 58 2.90 1.63 -18.18
N GLY A 59 3.32 2.33 -17.13
CA GLY A 59 3.66 3.76 -17.19
C GLY A 59 2.47 4.69 -17.17
N LYS A 60 1.22 4.20 -17.04
CA LYS A 60 0.00 5.02 -17.06
C LYS A 60 -0.79 4.94 -15.75
N PRO A 61 -1.36 6.05 -15.26
CA PRO A 61 -2.27 6.03 -14.14
C PRO A 61 -3.48 5.13 -14.42
N ALA A 62 -3.75 4.21 -13.51
CA ALA A 62 -4.89 3.30 -13.57
C ALA A 62 -5.54 3.19 -12.19
N ARG A 63 -6.79 2.72 -12.18
CA ARG A 63 -7.53 2.40 -10.95
C ARG A 63 -7.63 0.90 -10.78
N VAL A 64 -7.50 0.47 -9.53
CA VAL A 64 -7.74 -0.91 -9.08
C VAL A 64 -8.71 -0.87 -7.90
N ASP A 65 -9.48 -1.94 -7.74
CA ASP A 65 -10.43 -2.04 -6.64
C ASP A 65 -9.68 -2.07 -5.30
N ALA A 66 -10.29 -1.48 -4.26
CA ALA A 66 -9.77 -1.64 -2.91
C ALA A 66 -9.86 -3.10 -2.46
N LEU A 67 -9.00 -3.49 -1.52
CA LEU A 67 -8.87 -4.88 -1.01
C LEU A 67 -8.50 -5.91 -2.08
N SER A 68 -8.18 -5.48 -3.31
CA SER A 68 -7.81 -6.37 -4.42
C SER A 68 -6.30 -6.64 -4.48
N GLU A 69 -5.96 -7.60 -5.35
CA GLU A 69 -4.58 -8.07 -5.60
C GLU A 69 -3.85 -8.47 -4.31
N LEU A 70 -4.55 -9.19 -3.44
CA LEU A 70 -4.04 -9.68 -2.16
C LEU A 70 -2.81 -10.56 -2.37
N GLU A 71 -1.72 -10.20 -1.72
CA GLU A 71 -0.47 -10.97 -1.72
C GLU A 71 0.06 -11.15 -0.30
N GLN A 72 0.75 -12.26 -0.06
CA GLN A 72 1.39 -12.52 1.22
C GLN A 72 2.81 -11.95 1.24
N VAL A 73 3.17 -11.26 2.32
CA VAL A 73 4.50 -10.71 2.55
C VAL A 73 5.04 -11.25 3.86
N ALA A 74 6.15 -11.98 3.80
CA ALA A 74 6.79 -12.56 4.97
C ALA A 74 7.82 -11.59 5.57
N PHE A 75 7.72 -11.34 6.87
CA PHE A 75 8.68 -10.60 7.66
C PHE A 75 9.32 -11.51 8.70
N PRO A 76 10.58 -11.23 9.10
CA PRO A 76 11.19 -11.93 10.23
C PRO A 76 10.36 -11.78 11.52
N PRO A 77 10.53 -12.69 12.49
CA PRO A 77 9.91 -12.54 13.81
C PRO A 77 10.22 -11.16 14.45
N PRO A 78 9.28 -10.57 15.20
CA PRO A 78 8.01 -11.17 15.63
C PRO A 78 6.82 -10.97 14.66
N VAL A 79 7.00 -10.26 13.54
CA VAL A 79 5.88 -9.85 12.68
C VAL A 79 5.25 -11.03 11.93
N GLY A 80 6.07 -11.92 11.37
CA GLY A 80 5.58 -13.08 10.61
C GLY A 80 4.99 -12.70 9.25
N VAL A 81 3.97 -13.45 8.81
CA VAL A 81 3.35 -13.26 7.48
C VAL A 81 2.18 -12.28 7.58
N LEU A 82 2.14 -11.34 6.65
CA LEU A 82 1.09 -10.34 6.50
C LEU A 82 0.43 -10.45 5.12
N GLU A 83 -0.80 -9.97 5.02
CA GLU A 83 -1.51 -9.75 3.77
C GLU A 83 -1.31 -8.30 3.32
N ALA A 84 -1.04 -8.11 2.03
CA ALA A 84 -0.90 -6.80 1.39
C ALA A 84 -1.96 -6.64 0.30
N PHE A 85 -2.74 -5.56 0.34
CA PHE A 85 -3.80 -5.29 -0.62
C PHE A 85 -3.93 -3.79 -0.91
N HIS A 86 -4.55 -3.44 -2.04
CA HIS A 86 -4.71 -2.04 -2.44
C HIS A 86 -5.69 -1.28 -1.54
N THR A 87 -5.33 -0.04 -1.21
CA THR A 87 -6.17 0.90 -0.45
C THR A 87 -6.00 2.31 -0.99
N ALA A 88 -7.02 3.16 -0.84
CA ALA A 88 -7.00 4.49 -1.44
C ALA A 88 -6.04 5.49 -0.75
N GLY A 89 -5.73 6.56 -1.47
CA GLY A 89 -5.10 7.78 -0.91
C GLY A 89 -3.59 7.73 -0.67
N GLY A 90 -2.98 6.55 -0.55
CA GLY A 90 -1.58 6.40 -0.15
C GLY A 90 -0.57 7.18 -1.00
N ILE A 91 -0.55 6.94 -2.31
CA ILE A 91 0.46 7.53 -3.21
C ILE A 91 0.12 8.91 -3.78
N SER A 92 -1.06 9.46 -3.41
CA SER A 92 -1.47 10.82 -3.78
C SER A 92 -1.18 11.13 -5.26
N THR A 93 -0.41 12.18 -5.58
CA THR A 93 -0.10 12.62 -6.95
C THR A 93 1.05 11.86 -7.63
N LEU A 94 1.68 10.88 -6.97
CA LEU A 94 2.85 10.19 -7.53
C LEU A 94 2.59 9.51 -8.88
N PRO A 95 1.44 8.85 -9.14
CA PRO A 95 1.16 8.26 -10.45
C PRO A 95 1.31 9.26 -11.60
N TRP A 96 0.71 10.45 -11.48
CA TRP A 96 0.84 11.50 -12.50
C TRP A 96 2.22 12.15 -12.53
N THR A 97 2.90 12.23 -11.38
CA THR A 97 4.26 12.81 -11.30
C THR A 97 5.28 11.95 -12.07
N TYR A 98 5.07 10.64 -12.10
CA TYR A 98 5.99 9.66 -12.70
C TYR A 98 5.40 8.92 -13.90
N GLU A 99 4.29 9.41 -14.46
CA GLU A 99 3.70 8.90 -15.69
C GLU A 99 4.73 8.90 -16.83
N GLY A 100 4.81 7.79 -17.55
CA GLY A 100 5.80 7.56 -18.62
C GLY A 100 7.25 7.38 -18.14
N ARG A 101 7.55 7.54 -16.84
CA ARG A 101 8.91 7.43 -16.28
C ARG A 101 9.10 6.18 -15.42
N VAL A 102 8.06 5.75 -14.70
CA VAL A 102 8.05 4.52 -13.90
C VAL A 102 6.97 3.61 -14.46
N ARG A 103 7.29 2.34 -14.73
CA ARG A 103 6.34 1.41 -15.38
C ARG A 103 5.27 0.91 -14.41
N THR A 104 5.66 0.59 -13.17
CA THR A 104 4.76 0.07 -12.15
C THR A 104 4.89 0.86 -10.84
N MET A 105 3.77 1.29 -10.28
CA MET A 105 3.75 1.93 -8.96
C MET A 105 2.54 1.47 -8.17
N GLU A 106 2.77 0.97 -6.96
CA GLU A 106 1.75 0.35 -6.13
C GLU A 106 1.85 0.83 -4.68
N TYR A 107 0.68 1.02 -4.08
CA TYR A 107 0.53 1.22 -2.64
C TYR A 107 -0.37 0.13 -2.09
N LYS A 108 0.16 -0.62 -1.14
CA LYS A 108 -0.57 -1.69 -0.46
C LYS A 108 -0.49 -1.53 1.05
N THR A 109 -1.63 -1.75 1.69
CA THR A 109 -1.74 -1.77 3.14
C THR A 109 -1.49 -3.19 3.63
N LEU A 110 -0.65 -3.31 4.65
CA LEU A 110 -0.30 -4.54 5.35
C LEU A 110 -1.24 -4.77 6.53
N ARG A 111 -1.77 -5.99 6.65
CA ARG A 111 -2.56 -6.46 7.79
C ARG A 111 -2.20 -7.90 8.15
N TYR A 112 -2.52 -8.30 9.37
CA TYR A 112 -2.43 -9.71 9.73
C TYR A 112 -3.46 -10.53 8.93
N PRO A 113 -3.21 -11.83 8.69
CA PRO A 113 -4.08 -12.66 7.87
C PRO A 113 -5.53 -12.71 8.36
N GLY A 114 -6.47 -12.69 7.42
CA GLY A 114 -7.92 -12.73 7.70
C GLY A 114 -8.56 -11.36 7.96
N HIS A 115 -7.84 -10.26 7.67
CA HIS A 115 -8.38 -8.90 7.79
C HIS A 115 -9.16 -8.45 6.55
N ALA A 116 -8.62 -8.73 5.36
CA ALA A 116 -9.13 -8.22 4.09
C ALA A 116 -10.45 -8.89 3.66
#